data_AF-A0A7C1N9A9-F1
#
_entry.id   AF-A0A7C1N9A9-F1
#
_cell.length_a   1.000
_cell.length_b   1.000
_cell.length_c   1.000
_cell.angle_alpha   90.00
_cell.angle_beta   90.00
_cell.angle_gamma   90.00
#
_symmetry.space_group_name_H-M   'P 1'
#
loop_
_entity.id
_entity.type
_entity.pdbx_description
1 polymer ?
#
loop_
_entity_poly.entity_id
_entity_poly.type
_entity_poly.pdbx_seq_one_letter_code
_entity_poly.pdbx_strand_id
1 'polypeptide(L)'
;MIKFLKDKSENDPQLILPLPLQIKAWRRANRKMAWGIQKSEFDQIEPSPWLTDSDRHEGFIGAILCYGFGDDGSGHADSIRSGKLVWDYACKCRKKRAWQCEYIDFDKKDYIRLRPGAPPRPKGFYFVKFCPGDKFQTLNVSQFRKILQENTGCGPEGIQFLAITHTHFPDMMSERKIPFMALADYDVAPYGFNDFFDAPQLFSSKGILGLGIGNIDGNYPLFGIPSLRF
;
A
#
# COMPACT_ATOMS: atom_id res chain seq x y z
N MET A 1 -17.86 41.69 11.20
CA MET A 1 -17.04 41.04 12.26
C MET A 1 -17.61 39.64 12.49
N ILE A 2 -16.72 38.67 12.55
CA ILE A 2 -16.89 37.25 12.21
C ILE A 2 -17.95 36.51 13.05
N LYS A 3 -18.86 35.80 12.36
CA LYS A 3 -19.78 34.82 12.93
C LYS A 3 -18.97 33.56 13.27
N PHE A 4 -18.82 33.29 14.57
CA PHE A 4 -18.18 32.10 15.09
C PHE A 4 -19.02 30.84 14.84
N LEU A 5 -18.36 29.83 14.29
CA LEU A 5 -18.52 28.39 14.51
C LEU A 5 -19.94 27.78 14.50
N LYS A 6 -20.31 27.25 13.34
CA LYS A 6 -21.09 26.01 13.12
C LYS A 6 -20.39 25.30 11.95
N ASP A 7 -20.05 24.02 11.93
CA ASP A 7 -20.44 22.87 12.74
C ASP A 7 -19.22 21.96 12.94
N LYS A 8 -19.13 21.35 14.12
CA LYS A 8 -18.39 20.10 14.30
C LYS A 8 -19.15 19.03 13.53
N SER A 9 -18.59 18.50 12.45
CA SER A 9 -19.07 17.21 11.92
C SER A 9 -18.66 16.12 12.91
N GLU A 10 -19.67 15.50 13.51
CA GLU A 10 -19.50 14.31 14.31
C GLU A 10 -19.01 13.15 13.43
N ASN A 11 -17.87 12.56 13.81
CA ASN A 11 -17.43 11.21 13.48
C ASN A 11 -17.28 10.82 12.01
N ASP A 12 -16.55 11.61 11.21
CA ASP A 12 -15.80 11.01 10.11
C ASP A 12 -14.41 10.63 10.66
N PRO A 13 -14.10 9.34 10.90
CA PRO A 13 -12.77 8.97 11.34
C PRO A 13 -11.80 9.44 10.26
N GLN A 14 -10.83 10.30 10.61
CA GLN A 14 -9.74 10.67 9.70
C GLN A 14 -9.13 9.37 9.14
N LEU A 15 -9.50 9.02 7.90
CA LEU A 15 -9.08 7.78 7.28
C LEU A 15 -7.56 7.78 7.13
N ILE A 16 -7.00 8.90 6.67
CA ILE A 16 -5.56 9.10 6.55
C ILE A 16 -5.00 9.79 7.80
N LEU A 17 -3.97 9.19 8.40
CA LEU A 17 -3.29 9.76 9.55
C LEU A 17 -2.55 11.05 9.18
N PRO A 18 -2.52 12.06 10.06
CA PRO A 18 -1.66 13.22 9.92
C PRO A 18 -0.18 12.85 9.76
N LEU A 19 0.56 13.61 8.95
CA LEU A 19 1.98 13.38 8.65
C LEU A 19 2.86 13.12 9.91
N PRO A 20 2.75 13.87 11.02
CA PRO A 20 3.55 13.59 12.21
C PRO A 20 3.32 12.18 12.78
N LEU A 21 2.11 11.62 12.66
CA LEU A 21 1.81 10.26 13.10
C LEU A 21 2.37 9.23 12.13
N GLN A 22 2.31 9.49 10.82
CA GLN A 22 2.95 8.63 9.82
C GLN A 22 4.48 8.56 10.02
N ILE A 23 5.14 9.71 10.23
CA ILE A 23 6.58 9.80 10.55
C ILE A 23 6.89 9.04 11.85
N LYS A 24 6.07 9.22 12.90
CA LYS A 24 6.23 8.50 14.17
C LYS A 24 6.15 6.98 13.97
N ALA A 25 5.23 6.51 13.12
CA ALA A 25 5.09 5.10 12.79
C ALA A 25 6.33 4.56 12.06
N TRP A 26 6.84 5.30 11.06
CA TRP A 26 8.08 4.94 10.37
C TRP A 26 9.29 4.92 11.29
N ARG A 27 9.46 5.90 12.18
CA ARG A 27 10.54 5.90 13.19
C ARG A 27 10.44 4.69 14.12
N ARG A 28 9.23 4.28 14.50
CA ARG A 28 9.00 3.06 15.30
C ARG A 28 9.41 1.81 14.52
N ALA A 29 8.99 1.69 13.27
CA ALA A 29 9.32 0.54 12.42
C ALA A 29 10.84 0.43 12.18
N ASN A 30 11.47 1.55 11.80
CA ASN A 30 12.91 1.63 11.60
C ASN A 30 13.70 1.18 12.84
N ARG A 31 13.34 1.65 14.04
CA ARG A 31 13.99 1.22 15.30
C ARG A 31 13.79 -0.27 15.58
N LYS A 32 12.58 -0.80 15.33
CA LYS A 32 12.25 -2.21 15.65
C LYS A 32 12.93 -3.20 14.72
N MET A 33 13.19 -2.79 13.48
CA MET A 33 13.80 -3.63 12.46
C MET A 33 15.27 -3.32 12.22
N ALA A 34 15.78 -2.22 12.78
CA ALA A 34 17.13 -1.72 12.53
C ALA A 34 17.42 -1.57 11.03
N TRP A 35 16.47 -1.02 10.25
CA TRP A 35 16.63 -0.85 8.81
C TRP A 35 17.69 0.18 8.42
N GLY A 36 18.14 1.02 9.37
CA GLY A 36 19.21 1.98 9.13
C GLY A 36 18.79 3.23 8.37
N ILE A 37 17.47 3.52 8.28
CA ILE A 37 16.99 4.80 7.75
C ILE A 37 17.55 5.91 8.64
N GLN A 38 18.33 6.82 8.06
CA GLN A 38 19.07 7.83 8.78
C GLN A 38 18.14 8.91 9.32
N LYS A 39 18.51 9.53 10.45
CA LYS A 39 17.74 10.64 11.02
C LYS A 39 17.58 11.78 10.00
N SER A 40 18.63 12.08 9.25
CA SER A 40 18.63 13.10 8.20
C SER A 40 17.57 12.86 7.12
N GLU A 41 17.29 11.60 6.77
CA GLU A 41 16.23 11.27 5.80
C GLU A 41 14.84 11.62 6.33
N PHE A 42 14.60 11.45 7.64
CA PHE A 42 13.35 11.90 8.27
C PHE A 42 13.24 13.42 8.34
N ASP A 43 14.37 14.10 8.54
CA ASP A 43 14.42 15.56 8.67
C ASP A 43 14.25 16.25 7.30
N GLN A 44 14.45 15.52 6.20
CA GLN A 44 14.25 15.97 4.81
C GLN A 44 12.83 15.70 4.28
N ILE A 45 11.94 15.08 5.07
CA ILE A 45 10.57 14.83 4.62
C ILE A 45 9.84 16.16 4.44
N GLU A 46 9.46 16.44 3.20
CA GLU A 46 8.70 17.63 2.83
C GLU A 46 7.25 17.58 3.36
N PRO A 47 6.55 18.72 3.40
CA PRO A 47 5.12 18.74 3.69
C PRO A 47 4.33 17.81 2.76
N SER A 48 3.34 17.12 3.31
CA SER A 48 2.49 16.22 2.55
C SER A 48 1.72 16.98 1.46
N PRO A 49 1.64 16.44 0.22
CA PRO A 49 0.92 17.10 -0.85
C PRO A 49 -0.57 17.19 -0.53
N TRP A 50 -1.16 18.34 -0.85
CA TRP A 50 -2.59 18.56 -0.69
C TRP A 50 -3.36 17.80 -1.78
N LEU A 51 -4.56 17.33 -1.42
CA LEU A 51 -5.52 16.90 -2.42
C LEU A 51 -6.21 18.11 -3.02
N THR A 52 -6.23 18.17 -4.34
CA THR A 52 -7.08 19.07 -5.12
C THR A 52 -8.54 18.60 -5.08
N ASP A 53 -9.46 19.47 -5.50
CA ASP A 53 -10.86 19.09 -5.63
C ASP A 53 -11.07 17.98 -6.67
N SER A 54 -10.26 17.95 -7.74
CA SER A 54 -10.25 16.86 -8.72
C SER A 54 -9.84 15.54 -8.07
N ASP A 55 -8.76 15.52 -7.28
CA ASP A 55 -8.33 14.31 -6.58
C ASP A 55 -9.46 13.75 -5.69
N ARG A 56 -10.17 14.63 -4.98
CA ARG A 56 -11.29 14.23 -4.12
C ARG A 56 -12.46 13.68 -4.93
N HIS A 57 -12.80 14.32 -6.04
CA HIS A 57 -13.85 13.86 -6.95
C HIS A 57 -13.52 12.48 -7.55
N GLU A 58 -12.24 12.24 -7.83
CA GLU A 58 -11.73 10.95 -8.29
C GLU A 58 -11.62 9.89 -7.18
N GLY A 59 -11.90 10.25 -5.92
CA GLY A 59 -11.94 9.31 -4.80
C GLY A 59 -10.62 9.12 -4.05
N PHE A 60 -9.64 10.01 -4.23
CA PHE A 60 -8.45 10.04 -3.38
C PHE A 60 -8.80 10.60 -2.00
N ILE A 61 -8.34 9.95 -0.94
CA ILE A 61 -8.73 10.26 0.45
C ILE A 61 -7.61 10.92 1.27
N GLY A 62 -6.38 10.87 0.78
CA GLY A 62 -5.26 11.64 1.33
C GLY A 62 -3.94 11.17 0.75
N ALA A 63 -2.83 11.72 1.26
CA ALA A 63 -1.49 11.31 0.90
C ALA A 63 -0.87 10.43 1.99
N ILE A 64 -0.24 9.34 1.56
CA ILE A 64 0.43 8.38 2.44
C ILE A 64 1.94 8.49 2.23
N LEU A 65 2.68 8.48 3.35
CA LEU A 65 4.13 8.50 3.38
C LEU A 65 4.66 7.07 3.24
N CYS A 66 5.42 6.83 2.17
CA CYS A 66 6.06 5.55 1.88
C CYS A 66 7.59 5.70 1.92
N TYR A 67 8.28 4.56 1.95
CA TYR A 67 9.75 4.51 1.86
C TYR A 67 10.18 3.45 0.83
N GLY A 68 11.06 3.84 -0.08
CA GLY A 68 11.66 2.96 -1.08
C GLY A 68 13.02 2.45 -0.64
N PHE A 69 13.12 1.15 -0.39
CA PHE A 69 14.34 0.47 0.04
C PHE A 69 15.14 -0.07 -1.15
N GLY A 70 16.46 -0.12 -0.98
CA GLY A 70 17.37 -0.74 -1.93
C GLY A 70 17.52 0.05 -3.23
N ASP A 71 18.07 -0.62 -4.24
CA ASP A 71 18.28 -0.09 -5.58
C ASP A 71 17.94 -1.18 -6.58
N ASP A 72 17.13 -0.86 -7.58
CA ASP A 72 16.75 -1.80 -8.65
C ASP A 72 17.82 -1.92 -9.77
N GLY A 73 18.92 -1.19 -9.65
CA GLY A 73 19.99 -1.12 -10.65
C GLY A 73 19.84 0.04 -11.62
N SER A 74 18.74 0.78 -11.56
CA SER A 74 18.45 1.96 -12.39
C SER A 74 18.33 3.25 -11.58
N GLY A 75 18.72 3.22 -10.30
CA GLY A 75 18.63 4.38 -9.41
C GLY A 75 17.27 4.55 -8.74
N HIS A 76 16.36 3.59 -8.91
CA HIS A 76 15.06 3.54 -8.25
C HIS A 76 15.06 2.50 -7.13
N ALA A 77 14.03 2.51 -6.29
CA ALA A 77 13.93 1.56 -5.19
C ALA A 77 13.63 0.14 -5.68
N ASP A 78 14.26 -0.85 -5.04
CA ASP A 78 13.89 -2.24 -5.21
C ASP A 78 12.50 -2.46 -4.59
N SER A 79 11.50 -2.53 -5.46
CA SER A 79 10.10 -2.66 -5.06
C SER A 79 9.84 -3.98 -4.34
N ILE A 80 10.53 -5.06 -4.69
CA ILE A 80 10.38 -6.37 -4.05
C ILE A 80 10.97 -6.33 -2.65
N ARG A 81 12.19 -5.81 -2.51
CA ARG A 81 12.82 -5.60 -1.20
C ARG A 81 11.99 -4.68 -0.30
N SER A 82 11.41 -3.62 -0.87
CA SER A 82 10.55 -2.68 -0.14
C SER A 82 9.30 -3.37 0.42
N GLY A 83 8.67 -4.24 -0.37
CA GLY A 83 7.53 -5.06 0.09
C GLY A 83 7.95 -6.06 1.16
N LYS A 84 9.04 -6.80 0.92
CA LYS A 84 9.58 -7.82 1.82
C LYS A 84 9.85 -7.29 3.22
N LEU A 85 10.67 -6.24 3.34
CA LEU A 85 11.11 -5.72 4.63
C LEU A 85 9.92 -5.30 5.49
N VAL A 86 8.93 -4.69 4.87
CA VAL A 86 7.71 -4.21 5.52
C VAL A 86 6.81 -5.37 5.91
N TRP A 87 6.69 -6.40 5.07
CA TRP A 87 5.96 -7.61 5.42
C TRP A 87 6.62 -8.37 6.58
N ASP A 88 7.95 -8.47 6.59
CA ASP A 88 8.73 -9.02 7.72
C ASP A 88 8.44 -8.24 9.01
N TYR A 89 8.33 -6.91 8.93
CA TYR A 89 7.91 -6.08 10.06
C TYR A 89 6.47 -6.37 10.51
N ALA A 90 5.53 -6.57 9.58
CA ALA A 90 4.16 -6.94 9.87
C ALA A 90 4.11 -8.29 10.63
N CYS A 91 4.81 -9.31 10.13
CA CYS A 91 4.97 -10.61 10.77
C CYS A 91 5.57 -10.49 12.18
N LYS A 92 6.66 -9.72 12.33
CA LYS A 92 7.30 -9.48 13.64
C LYS A 92 6.38 -8.74 14.64
N CYS A 93 5.53 -7.84 14.16
CA CYS A 93 4.61 -7.08 15.00
C CYS A 93 3.37 -7.87 15.38
N ARG A 94 2.83 -8.66 14.45
CA ARG A 94 1.57 -9.39 14.61
C ARG A 94 1.78 -10.82 15.11
N LYS A 95 3.03 -11.31 15.18
CA LYS A 95 3.36 -12.68 15.63
C LYS A 95 2.51 -13.70 14.85
N LYS A 96 1.70 -14.52 15.55
CA LYS A 96 0.80 -15.52 14.95
C LYS A 96 -0.44 -14.93 14.24
N ARG A 97 -0.56 -13.59 14.15
CA ARG A 97 -1.68 -12.88 13.49
C ARG A 97 -1.29 -12.28 12.13
N ALA A 98 -0.28 -12.87 11.49
CA ALA A 98 0.04 -12.65 10.09
C ALA A 98 0.07 -14.01 9.38
N TRP A 99 -0.47 -14.05 8.16
CA TRP A 99 -0.46 -15.23 7.30
C TRP A 99 0.01 -14.83 5.91
N GLN A 100 0.88 -15.64 5.31
CA GLN A 100 1.40 -15.44 3.96
C GLN A 100 1.16 -16.71 3.16
N CYS A 101 0.66 -16.55 1.95
CA CYS A 101 0.56 -17.62 0.96
C CYS A 101 1.95 -18.09 0.54
N GLU A 102 2.14 -19.40 0.44
CA GLU A 102 3.43 -20.02 0.09
C GLU A 102 3.93 -19.64 -1.31
N TYR A 103 3.04 -19.21 -2.19
CA TYR A 103 3.35 -18.79 -3.55
C TYR A 103 3.89 -17.36 -3.66
N ILE A 104 3.89 -16.60 -2.56
CA ILE A 104 4.55 -15.30 -2.49
C ILE A 104 5.91 -15.50 -1.84
N ASP A 105 6.96 -15.46 -2.64
CA ASP A 105 8.35 -15.56 -2.18
C ASP A 105 9.13 -14.32 -2.63
N PHE A 106 9.32 -13.37 -1.70
CA PHE A 106 10.05 -12.14 -1.98
C PHE A 106 11.55 -12.34 -2.20
N ASP A 107 12.09 -13.50 -1.82
CA ASP A 107 13.52 -13.81 -2.00
C ASP A 107 13.81 -14.42 -3.38
N LYS A 108 12.77 -14.78 -4.13
CA LYS A 108 12.87 -15.35 -5.48
C LYS A 108 12.33 -14.41 -6.54
N LYS A 109 13.26 -13.83 -7.33
CA LYS A 109 12.95 -12.84 -8.37
C LYS A 109 12.04 -13.37 -9.49
N ASP A 110 12.00 -14.68 -9.69
CA ASP A 110 11.15 -15.37 -10.66
C ASP A 110 9.73 -15.64 -10.14
N TYR A 111 9.45 -15.36 -8.87
CA TYR A 111 8.13 -15.57 -8.24
C TYR A 111 7.34 -14.29 -8.09
N ILE A 112 8.00 -13.15 -7.90
CA ILE A 112 7.33 -11.86 -7.75
C ILE A 112 8.15 -10.74 -8.37
N ARG A 113 7.46 -9.83 -9.07
CA ARG A 113 8.07 -8.64 -9.67
C ARG A 113 7.13 -7.45 -9.59
N LEU A 114 7.69 -6.26 -9.75
CA LEU A 114 6.89 -5.12 -10.21
C LEU A 114 6.44 -5.42 -11.65
N ARG A 115 5.15 -5.25 -11.94
CA ARG A 115 4.60 -5.58 -13.27
C ARG A 115 5.26 -4.74 -14.36
N PRO A 116 5.36 -5.25 -15.60
CA PRO A 116 5.70 -4.42 -16.74
C PRO A 116 4.76 -3.21 -16.87
N GLY A 117 5.35 -2.03 -17.11
CA GLY A 117 4.61 -0.77 -17.26
C GLY A 117 4.11 -0.14 -15.97
N ALA A 118 4.41 -0.69 -14.78
CA ALA A 118 4.28 0.08 -13.54
C ALA A 118 5.44 1.08 -13.42
N PRO A 119 5.19 2.29 -12.89
CA PRO A 119 6.25 3.29 -12.72
C PRO A 119 7.28 2.79 -11.69
N PRO A 120 8.58 3.10 -11.88
CA PRO A 120 9.59 2.78 -10.88
C PRO A 120 9.29 3.55 -9.58
N ARG A 121 9.73 3.00 -8.43
CA ARG A 121 9.46 3.61 -7.12
C ARG A 121 10.59 4.53 -6.67
N PRO A 122 10.31 5.72 -6.12
CA PRO A 122 11.36 6.58 -5.59
C PRO A 122 12.14 5.91 -4.46
N LYS A 123 13.44 6.18 -4.36
CA LYS A 123 14.27 5.80 -3.21
C LYS A 123 14.05 6.78 -2.05
N GLY A 124 14.14 6.27 -0.82
CA GLY A 124 13.92 7.10 0.36
C GLY A 124 12.45 7.40 0.60
N PHE A 125 12.16 8.46 1.35
CA PHE A 125 10.78 8.88 1.62
C PHE A 125 10.13 9.53 0.41
N TYR A 126 8.89 9.15 0.12
CA TYR A 126 8.05 9.77 -0.89
C TYR A 126 6.58 9.74 -0.50
N PHE A 127 5.79 10.64 -1.08
CA PHE A 127 4.34 10.65 -0.93
C PHE A 127 3.67 10.07 -2.16
N VAL A 128 2.53 9.44 -1.92
CA VAL A 128 1.55 9.12 -2.96
C VAL A 128 0.16 9.47 -2.47
N LYS A 129 -0.68 10.04 -3.34
CA LYS A 129 -2.11 10.18 -3.08
C LYS A 129 -2.73 8.79 -3.18
N PHE A 130 -3.57 8.44 -2.21
CA PHE A 130 -4.13 7.11 -2.04
C PHE A 130 -5.64 7.09 -2.28
N CYS A 131 -6.09 6.15 -3.12
CA CYS A 131 -7.49 5.78 -3.29
C CYS A 131 -7.67 4.32 -2.83
N PRO A 132 -8.57 4.03 -1.87
CA PRO A 132 -8.69 2.71 -1.23
C PRO A 132 -9.20 1.57 -2.14
N GLY A 133 -9.78 1.91 -3.30
CA GLY A 133 -10.12 0.92 -4.33
C GLY A 133 -11.58 0.46 -4.34
N ASP A 134 -12.45 1.00 -3.49
CA ASP A 134 -13.88 0.67 -3.42
C ASP A 134 -14.59 0.81 -4.77
N LYS A 135 -14.27 1.87 -5.52
CA LYS A 135 -14.84 2.11 -6.86
C LYS A 135 -14.43 1.08 -7.92
N PHE A 136 -13.48 0.21 -7.62
CA PHE A 136 -12.93 -0.78 -8.56
C PHE A 136 -13.22 -2.23 -8.15
N GLN A 137 -14.10 -2.47 -7.16
CA GLN A 137 -14.47 -3.83 -6.73
C GLN A 137 -15.14 -4.68 -7.84
N THR A 138 -15.72 -4.04 -8.87
CA THR A 138 -16.34 -4.74 -9.99
C THR A 138 -15.35 -5.12 -11.10
N LEU A 139 -14.10 -4.67 -11.02
CA LEU A 139 -13.07 -4.93 -12.02
C LEU A 139 -12.13 -6.04 -11.53
N ASN A 140 -11.61 -6.82 -12.48
CA ASN A 140 -10.40 -7.60 -12.23
C ASN A 140 -9.13 -6.74 -12.42
N VAL A 141 -7.98 -7.22 -11.97
CA VAL A 141 -6.70 -6.48 -12.03
C VAL A 141 -6.30 -6.19 -13.48
N SER A 142 -6.54 -7.13 -14.40
CA SER A 142 -6.25 -6.98 -15.84
C SER A 142 -7.05 -5.84 -16.47
N GLN A 143 -8.34 -5.73 -16.17
CA GLN A 143 -9.23 -4.64 -16.61
C GLN A 143 -8.81 -3.32 -15.98
N PHE A 144 -8.55 -3.30 -14.67
CA PHE A 144 -8.10 -2.11 -13.96
C PHE A 144 -6.81 -1.55 -14.56
N ARG A 145 -5.82 -2.41 -14.86
CA ARG A 145 -4.55 -2.00 -15.47
C ARG A 145 -4.73 -1.30 -16.83
N LYS A 146 -5.78 -1.64 -17.59
CA LYS A 146 -6.08 -1.01 -18.90
C LYS A 146 -6.67 0.39 -18.78
N ILE A 147 -7.20 0.76 -17.61
CA ILE A 147 -7.80 2.08 -17.36
C ILE A 147 -6.92 2.97 -16.47
N LEU A 148 -5.72 2.49 -16.11
CA LEU A 148 -4.70 3.28 -15.44
C LEU A 148 -4.20 4.36 -16.42
N GLN A 149 -4.73 5.57 -16.26
CA GLN A 149 -4.27 6.76 -16.98
C GLN A 149 -2.99 7.29 -16.31
N GLU A 150 -3.06 8.44 -15.66
CA GLU A 150 -1.95 9.02 -14.87
C GLU A 150 -1.76 8.35 -13.49
N ASN A 151 -2.64 7.39 -13.16
CA ASN A 151 -2.62 6.67 -11.90
C ASN A 151 -1.87 5.35 -12.05
N THR A 152 -1.48 4.75 -10.92
CA THR A 152 -0.95 3.39 -10.89
C THR A 152 -1.59 2.52 -9.82
N GLY A 153 -1.35 1.22 -9.83
CA GLY A 153 -1.78 0.32 -8.74
C GLY A 153 -0.86 0.42 -7.51
N CYS A 154 -1.30 -0.17 -6.39
CA CYS A 154 -0.40 -0.38 -5.27
C CYS A 154 0.58 -1.54 -5.53
N GLY A 155 1.84 -1.36 -5.10
CA GLY A 155 2.82 -2.42 -4.91
C GLY A 155 3.23 -2.45 -3.44
N PRO A 156 4.49 -2.12 -3.08
CA PRO A 156 4.92 -2.10 -1.68
C PRO A 156 4.13 -1.12 -0.81
N GLU A 157 3.56 -0.07 -1.41
CA GLU A 157 2.81 0.98 -0.71
C GLU A 157 1.60 0.42 0.03
N GLY A 158 0.88 -0.54 -0.57
CA GLY A 158 -0.28 -1.18 0.08
C GLY A 158 0.13 -1.96 1.34
N ILE A 159 1.29 -2.62 1.29
CA ILE A 159 1.85 -3.34 2.45
C ILE A 159 2.29 -2.33 3.53
N GLN A 160 2.99 -1.25 3.13
CA GLN A 160 3.43 -0.17 4.03
C GLN A 160 2.27 0.52 4.71
N PHE A 161 1.19 0.75 3.97
CA PHE A 161 -0.03 1.35 4.45
C PHE A 161 -0.65 0.52 5.59
N LEU A 162 -0.86 -0.79 5.39
CA LEU A 162 -1.49 -1.64 6.41
C LEU A 162 -0.55 -2.03 7.57
N ALA A 163 0.76 -2.11 7.32
CA ALA A 163 1.73 -2.58 8.29
C ALA A 163 2.34 -1.45 9.14
N ILE A 164 2.56 -0.27 8.56
CA ILE A 164 3.30 0.82 9.19
C ILE A 164 2.40 1.99 9.52
N THR A 165 1.83 2.67 8.52
CA THR A 165 1.25 4.00 8.73
C THR A 165 -0.21 3.95 9.16
N HIS A 166 -1.04 3.06 8.62
CA HIS A 166 -2.49 3.02 8.83
C HIS A 166 -2.93 1.67 9.40
N THR A 167 -2.36 1.29 10.54
CA THR A 167 -2.56 -0.03 11.15
C THR A 167 -3.99 -0.30 11.64
N HIS A 168 -4.88 0.70 11.62
CA HIS A 168 -6.33 0.56 11.85
C HIS A 168 -7.09 0.01 10.64
N PHE A 169 -6.55 0.12 9.42
CA PHE A 169 -7.22 -0.40 8.22
C PHE A 169 -7.43 -1.92 8.23
N PRO A 170 -6.47 -2.75 8.70
CA PRO A 170 -6.73 -4.18 8.88
C PRO A 170 -7.92 -4.50 9.81
N ASP A 171 -8.17 -3.67 10.82
CA ASP A 171 -9.33 -3.84 11.69
C ASP A 171 -10.62 -3.48 10.93
N MET A 172 -10.60 -2.37 10.17
CA MET A 172 -11.72 -1.99 9.29
C MET A 172 -12.02 -3.05 8.22
N MET A 173 -10.99 -3.69 7.63
CA MET A 173 -11.13 -4.83 6.72
C MET A 173 -11.77 -6.03 7.42
N SER A 174 -11.31 -6.37 8.64
CA SER A 174 -11.89 -7.46 9.44
C SER A 174 -13.36 -7.22 9.77
N GLU A 175 -13.75 -5.96 9.97
CA GLU A 175 -15.12 -5.51 10.22
C GLU A 175 -15.94 -5.31 8.93
N ARG A 176 -15.36 -5.56 7.74
CA ARG A 176 -15.98 -5.37 6.42
C ARG A 176 -16.45 -3.92 6.17
N LYS A 177 -15.82 -2.94 6.80
CA LYS A 177 -16.09 -1.51 6.58
C LYS A 177 -15.41 -0.98 5.32
N ILE A 178 -14.36 -1.65 4.89
CA ILE A 178 -13.62 -1.40 3.65
C ILE A 178 -13.30 -2.75 2.98
N PRO A 179 -13.11 -2.78 1.67
CA PRO A 179 -12.72 -3.99 0.97
C PRO A 179 -11.29 -4.41 1.34
N PHE A 180 -10.99 -5.65 1.00
CA PHE A 180 -9.61 -6.12 0.88
C PHE A 180 -8.93 -5.46 -0.34
N MET A 181 -7.62 -5.59 -0.46
CA MET A 181 -6.84 -4.87 -1.47
C MET A 181 -6.11 -5.83 -2.40
N ALA A 182 -6.33 -5.73 -3.71
CA ALA A 182 -5.48 -6.35 -4.71
C ALA A 182 -4.36 -5.38 -5.14
N LEU A 183 -3.10 -5.81 -5.01
CA LEU A 183 -1.92 -5.00 -5.32
C LEU A 183 -1.61 -5.06 -6.82
N ALA A 184 -2.29 -4.22 -7.59
CA ALA A 184 -2.28 -4.27 -9.04
C ALA A 184 -0.93 -3.94 -9.69
N ASP A 185 0.08 -3.43 -8.97
CA ASP A 185 1.41 -3.16 -9.53
C ASP A 185 2.43 -4.28 -9.31
N TYR A 186 2.08 -5.33 -8.57
CA TYR A 186 2.86 -6.56 -8.54
C TYR A 186 2.28 -7.62 -9.46
N ASP A 187 3.16 -8.44 -10.01
CA ASP A 187 2.81 -9.74 -10.60
C ASP A 187 3.42 -10.85 -9.75
N VAL A 188 2.69 -11.96 -9.62
CA VAL A 188 3.16 -13.21 -9.02
C VAL A 188 3.10 -14.34 -10.04
N ALA A 189 4.15 -15.16 -10.04
CA ALA A 189 4.23 -16.43 -10.74
C ALA A 189 4.25 -17.56 -9.70
N PRO A 190 3.11 -18.17 -9.36
CA PRO A 190 3.00 -19.08 -8.21
C PRO A 190 3.94 -20.28 -8.23
N TYR A 191 4.28 -20.74 -9.43
CA TYR A 191 5.16 -21.90 -9.65
C TYR A 191 6.57 -21.51 -10.12
N GLY A 192 6.89 -20.21 -10.16
CA GLY A 192 8.09 -19.68 -10.79
C GLY A 192 8.04 -19.67 -12.32
N PHE A 193 9.19 -19.54 -12.97
CA PHE A 193 9.37 -19.67 -14.44
C PHE A 193 8.73 -18.59 -15.33
N ASN A 194 8.46 -17.40 -14.79
CA ASN A 194 7.92 -16.23 -15.51
C ASN A 194 6.46 -16.30 -15.96
N ASP A 195 5.68 -17.27 -15.48
CA ASP A 195 4.23 -17.32 -15.72
C ASP A 195 3.48 -16.41 -14.75
N PHE A 196 3.55 -15.11 -15.03
CA PHE A 196 2.98 -14.04 -14.20
C PHE A 196 1.50 -13.81 -14.51
N PHE A 197 0.61 -14.52 -13.81
CA PHE A 197 -0.85 -14.41 -14.00
C PHE A 197 -1.64 -14.14 -12.71
N ASP A 198 -0.96 -13.99 -11.57
CA ASP A 198 -1.58 -13.63 -10.28
C ASP A 198 -1.09 -12.26 -9.79
N ALA A 199 -1.86 -11.63 -8.90
CA ALA A 199 -1.46 -10.44 -8.15
C ALA A 199 -1.57 -10.69 -6.65
N PRO A 200 -0.71 -10.08 -5.81
CA PRO A 200 -0.85 -10.16 -4.37
C PRO A 200 -2.15 -9.53 -3.87
N GLN A 201 -2.71 -10.11 -2.83
CA GLN A 201 -3.97 -9.73 -2.23
C GLN A 201 -3.78 -9.57 -0.72
N LEU A 202 -3.94 -8.35 -0.22
CA LEU A 202 -3.93 -8.03 1.20
C LEU A 202 -5.35 -8.10 1.74
N PHE A 203 -5.55 -8.90 2.78
CA PHE A 203 -6.84 -9.02 3.45
C PHE A 203 -6.65 -9.06 4.97
N SER A 204 -7.71 -8.77 5.71
CA SER A 204 -7.71 -9.07 7.13
C SER A 204 -9.03 -9.65 7.58
N SER A 205 -8.98 -10.78 8.27
CA SER A 205 -10.17 -11.49 8.73
C SER A 205 -9.93 -12.04 10.12
N LYS A 206 -10.89 -11.84 11.02
CA LYS A 206 -10.78 -12.19 12.46
C LYS A 206 -9.46 -11.67 13.07
N GLY A 207 -9.01 -10.51 12.60
CA GLY A 207 -7.79 -9.86 13.06
C GLY A 207 -6.48 -10.54 12.67
N ILE A 208 -6.49 -11.47 11.71
CA ILE A 208 -5.30 -11.98 11.03
C ILE A 208 -5.06 -11.11 9.80
N LEU A 209 -3.86 -10.57 9.63
CA LEU A 209 -3.46 -9.86 8.40
C LEU A 209 -2.90 -10.90 7.42
N GLY A 210 -3.55 -11.06 6.27
CA GLY A 210 -3.20 -12.02 5.24
C GLY A 210 -2.57 -11.37 4.02
N LEU A 211 -1.58 -12.05 3.44
CA LEU A 211 -1.00 -11.78 2.13
C LEU A 211 -1.20 -13.03 1.26
N GLY A 212 -2.24 -13.00 0.44
CA GLY A 212 -2.61 -14.05 -0.51
C GLY A 212 -2.32 -13.66 -1.96
N ILE A 213 -2.79 -14.46 -2.89
CA ILE A 213 -2.74 -14.20 -4.33
C ILE A 213 -4.12 -14.40 -4.95
N GLY A 214 -4.34 -13.76 -6.09
CA GLY A 214 -5.47 -14.09 -6.95
C GLY A 214 -5.16 -13.76 -8.41
N ASN A 215 -5.72 -14.59 -9.30
CA ASN A 215 -5.61 -14.44 -10.74
C ASN A 215 -6.02 -13.05 -11.22
N ILE A 216 -5.20 -12.44 -12.09
CA ILE A 216 -5.40 -11.07 -12.56
C ILE A 216 -6.66 -10.89 -13.41
N ASP A 217 -7.15 -11.95 -14.05
CA ASP A 217 -8.39 -11.97 -14.81
C ASP A 217 -9.59 -12.42 -13.94
N GLY A 218 -9.32 -12.90 -12.73
CA GLY A 218 -10.32 -13.24 -11.73
C GLY A 218 -10.93 -11.99 -11.09
N ASN A 219 -12.26 -11.97 -10.98
CA ASN A 219 -12.97 -10.97 -10.19
C ASN A 219 -13.25 -11.55 -8.79
N TYR A 220 -12.78 -10.86 -7.74
CA TYR A 220 -12.95 -11.25 -6.35
C TYR A 220 -13.81 -10.19 -5.64
N PRO A 221 -15.12 -10.42 -5.42
CA PRO A 221 -16.05 -9.36 -5.00
C PRO A 221 -15.76 -8.68 -3.65
N LEU A 222 -14.90 -9.27 -2.81
CA LEU A 222 -14.49 -8.67 -1.53
C LEU A 222 -13.23 -7.80 -1.64
N PHE A 223 -12.62 -7.75 -2.82
CA PHE A 223 -11.38 -7.03 -3.08
C PHE A 223 -11.66 -5.80 -3.94
N GLY A 224 -11.23 -4.65 -3.44
CA GLY A 224 -11.02 -3.44 -4.22
C GLY A 224 -9.59 -3.40 -4.75
N ILE A 225 -9.36 -2.52 -5.72
CA ILE A 225 -8.04 -2.34 -6.32
C ILE A 225 -7.57 -0.93 -6.00
N PRO A 226 -6.77 -0.71 -4.92
CA PRO A 226 -6.32 0.62 -4.57
C PRO A 226 -5.41 1.22 -5.64
N SER A 227 -5.59 2.52 -5.89
CA SER A 227 -4.82 3.28 -6.88
C SER A 227 -4.01 4.40 -6.24
N LEU A 228 -2.90 4.72 -6.86
CA LEU A 228 -1.92 5.72 -6.43
C LEU A 228 -1.76 6.80 -7.49
N ARG A 229 -1.42 8.01 -7.04
CA ARG A 229 -0.92 9.11 -7.88
C ARG A 229 0.30 9.72 -7.20
N PHE A 230 1.38 9.88 -7.95
CA PHE A 230 2.61 10.52 -7.49
C PHE A 230 2.47 12.04 -7.49
#